data_AF-A0A7Y1UWZ5-F1
#
_entry.id   AF-A0A7Y1UWZ5-F1
#
_cell.length_a   1.000
_cell.length_b   1.000
_cell.length_c   1.000
_cell.angle_alpha   90.00
_cell.angle_beta   90.00
_cell.angle_gamma   90.00
#
_symmetry.space_group_name_H-M   'P 1'
#
loop_
_entity.id
_entity.type
_entity.pdbx_description
1 polymer ?
#
loop_
_entity_poly.entity_id
_entity_poly.type
_entity_poly.pdbx_seq_one_letter_code
_entity_poly.pdbx_strand_id
1 'polypeptide(L)'
;GWRGASAGVIECTIDVLGRSGHKIQRAAIGPSIGPCCYEVGDEVAEHFDGHVTETTWGSTSVDIAGYLAASLSDIPLWRSRRCTYTDDQLNSFRRNRTKLRQVAVAWLPAG
;
A
#
# COMPACT_ATOMS: atom_id res chain seq x y z
N GLY A 1 -1.20 -5.69 1.65
CA GLY A 1 -0.26 -6.51 0.84
C GLY A 1 -0.94 -6.92 -0.45
N TRP A 2 -0.21 -7.46 -1.42
CA TRP A 2 -0.71 -7.64 -2.79
C TRP A 2 -2.03 -8.42 -2.88
N ARG A 3 -2.16 -9.53 -2.14
CA ARG A 3 -3.40 -10.34 -2.12
C ARG A 3 -4.65 -9.58 -1.68
N GLY A 4 -4.50 -8.67 -0.71
CA GLY A 4 -5.61 -7.84 -0.25
C GLY A 4 -5.91 -6.72 -1.25
N ALA A 5 -4.88 -6.16 -1.86
CA ALA A 5 -5.05 -5.14 -2.89
C ALA A 5 -5.77 -5.70 -4.13
N SER A 6 -5.35 -6.88 -4.62
CA SER A 6 -5.98 -7.55 -5.76
C SER A 6 -7.39 -8.06 -5.45
N ALA A 7 -7.72 -8.27 -4.17
CA ALA A 7 -9.05 -8.69 -3.73
C ALA A 7 -10.00 -7.51 -3.40
N GLY A 8 -9.61 -6.25 -3.67
CA GLY A 8 -10.47 -5.09 -3.48
C GLY A 8 -10.65 -4.63 -2.03
N VAL A 9 -9.58 -4.71 -1.21
CA VAL A 9 -9.66 -4.32 0.22
C VAL A 9 -10.06 -2.86 0.43
N ILE A 10 -9.72 -1.94 -0.49
CA ILE A 10 -10.04 -0.52 -0.36
C ILE A 10 -11.53 -0.30 -0.58
N GLU A 11 -12.07 -0.87 -1.65
CA GLU A 11 -13.47 -0.81 -2.03
C GLU A 11 -14.35 -1.40 -0.92
N CYS A 12 -13.95 -2.56 -0.39
CA CYS A 12 -14.61 -3.17 0.77
C CYS A 12 -14.58 -2.25 2.01
N THR A 13 -13.44 -1.62 2.28
CA THR A 13 -13.31 -0.69 3.42
C THR A 13 -14.20 0.54 3.24
N ILE A 14 -14.24 1.12 2.03
CA ILE A 14 -15.08 2.28 1.69
C ILE A 14 -16.55 1.95 1.87
N ASP A 15 -17.02 0.80 1.39
CA ASP A 15 -18.41 0.36 1.53
C ASP A 15 -18.79 0.18 3.01
N VAL A 16 -17.97 -0.52 3.80
CA VAL A 16 -18.21 -0.72 5.24
C VAL A 16 -18.27 0.60 6.00
N LEU A 17 -17.34 1.53 5.73
CA LEU A 17 -17.35 2.85 6.37
C LEU A 17 -18.53 3.69 5.89
N GLY A 18 -18.89 3.65 4.61
CA GLY A 18 -20.04 4.38 4.07
C GLY A 18 -21.37 3.97 4.73
N ARG A 19 -21.54 2.69 5.03
CA ARG A 19 -22.72 2.16 5.73
C ARG A 19 -22.88 2.67 7.16
N SER A 20 -21.80 3.16 7.79
CA SER A 20 -21.87 3.79 9.11
C SER A 20 -22.45 5.22 9.07
N GLY A 21 -22.78 5.74 7.88
CA GLY A 21 -23.30 7.10 7.70
C GLY A 21 -22.21 8.18 7.70
N HIS A 22 -20.95 7.81 7.82
CA HIS A 22 -19.82 8.73 7.79
C HIS A 22 -19.19 8.78 6.40
N LYS A 23 -18.93 10.00 5.91
CA LYS A 23 -18.11 10.21 4.70
C LYS A 23 -16.64 10.18 5.07
N ILE A 24 -15.84 9.41 4.33
CA ILE A 24 -14.38 9.39 4.48
C ILE A 24 -13.84 10.75 4.05
N GLN A 25 -13.22 11.47 4.98
CA GLN A 25 -12.69 12.82 4.73
C GLN A 25 -11.24 12.84 4.27
N ARG A 26 -10.46 11.85 4.71
CA ARG A 26 -9.03 11.72 4.40
C ARG A 26 -8.63 10.26 4.37
N ALA A 27 -7.64 9.94 3.55
CA ALA A 27 -6.97 8.66 3.53
C ALA A 27 -5.47 8.85 3.75
N ALA A 28 -4.81 7.81 4.25
CA ALA A 28 -3.38 7.79 4.46
C ALA A 28 -2.80 6.44 4.01
N ILE A 29 -1.81 6.46 3.12
CA ILE A 29 -1.01 5.29 2.77
C ILE A 29 0.36 5.45 3.42
N GLY A 30 0.63 4.62 4.43
CA GLY A 30 1.88 4.62 5.19
C GLY A 30 3.09 4.06 4.40
N PRO A 31 4.29 4.06 5.01
CA PRO A 31 5.46 3.45 4.41
C PRO A 31 5.23 1.98 4.06
N SER A 32 5.61 1.60 2.85
CA SER A 32 5.51 0.24 2.33
C SER A 32 6.71 -0.06 1.44
N ILE A 33 6.87 -1.30 0.97
CA ILE A 33 7.90 -1.57 -0.03
C ILE A 33 7.48 -0.87 -1.34
N GLY A 34 8.35 -0.01 -1.85
CA GLY A 34 8.09 0.74 -3.08
C GLY A 34 8.40 -0.08 -4.33
N PRO A 35 7.92 0.36 -5.50
CA PRO A 35 8.19 -0.28 -6.79
C PRO A 35 9.69 -0.34 -7.10
N CYS A 36 10.49 0.58 -6.56
CA CYS A 36 11.95 0.53 -6.66
C CYS A 36 12.58 -0.78 -6.16
N CYS A 37 11.90 -1.54 -5.28
CA CYS A 37 12.45 -2.75 -4.67
C CYS A 37 11.51 -3.96 -4.64
N TYR A 38 10.25 -3.81 -5.04
CA TYR A 38 9.25 -4.87 -4.90
C TYR A 38 9.22 -5.81 -6.10
N GLU A 39 10.29 -6.60 -6.25
CA GLU A 39 10.34 -7.67 -7.25
C GLU A 39 9.21 -8.69 -7.04
N VAL A 40 8.53 -9.03 -8.12
CA VAL A 40 7.42 -9.99 -8.18
C VAL A 40 7.49 -10.81 -9.48
N GLY A 41 6.84 -11.97 -9.49
CA GLY A 41 6.59 -12.72 -10.72
C GLY A 41 5.26 -12.33 -11.40
N ASP A 42 5.01 -12.93 -12.55
CA ASP A 42 3.83 -12.68 -13.37
C ASP A 42 2.52 -12.94 -12.61
N GLU A 43 2.52 -13.89 -11.67
CA GLU A 43 1.37 -14.25 -10.84
C GLU A 43 0.89 -13.10 -9.93
N VAL A 44 1.74 -12.09 -9.72
CA VAL A 44 1.38 -10.87 -9.03
C VAL A 44 1.13 -9.76 -10.05
N ALA A 45 1.98 -9.63 -11.06
CA ALA A 45 1.93 -8.54 -12.03
C ALA A 45 0.59 -8.45 -12.77
N GLU A 46 0.01 -9.60 -13.16
CA GLU A 46 -1.28 -9.70 -13.85
C GLU A 46 -2.47 -9.09 -13.08
N HIS A 47 -2.32 -8.84 -11.77
CA HIS A 47 -3.36 -8.21 -10.96
C HIS A 47 -3.28 -6.68 -10.90
N PHE A 48 -2.23 -6.08 -11.45
CA PHE A 48 -1.91 -4.65 -11.26
C PHE A 48 -1.65 -3.95 -12.61
N ASP A 49 -2.53 -4.18 -13.58
CA ASP A 49 -2.50 -3.49 -14.88
C ASP A 49 -2.39 -1.97 -14.72
N GLY A 50 -1.53 -1.35 -15.54
CA GLY A 50 -1.22 0.08 -15.44
C GLY A 50 -0.34 0.48 -14.25
N HIS A 51 0.03 -0.47 -13.39
CA HIS A 51 0.91 -0.26 -12.23
C HIS A 51 2.13 -1.20 -12.20
N VAL A 52 2.34 -1.97 -13.27
CA VAL A 52 3.57 -2.74 -13.50
C VAL A 52 4.71 -1.79 -13.89
N THR A 53 5.89 -2.01 -13.33
CA THR A 53 7.10 -1.21 -13.52
C THR A 53 8.34 -2.07 -13.27
N GLU A 54 9.51 -1.45 -13.08
CA GLU A 54 10.77 -2.13 -12.82
C GLU A 54 11.35 -1.73 -11.46
N THR A 55 12.01 -2.68 -10.81
CA THR A 55 12.89 -2.39 -9.67
C THR A 55 14.11 -1.59 -10.13
N THR A 56 14.86 -1.03 -9.18
CA THR A 56 16.11 -0.31 -9.49
C THR A 56 17.22 -1.22 -10.06
N TRP A 57 17.01 -2.54 -10.09
CA TRP A 57 17.91 -3.52 -10.70
C TRP A 57 17.29 -4.23 -11.93
N GLY A 58 16.19 -3.70 -12.47
CA GLY A 58 15.65 -4.10 -13.78
C GLY A 58 14.75 -5.34 -13.78
N SER A 59 14.28 -5.80 -12.62
CA SER A 59 13.30 -6.88 -12.54
C SER A 59 11.87 -6.35 -12.49
N THR A 60 10.90 -7.15 -12.93
CA THR A 60 9.47 -6.83 -12.86
C THR A 60 9.05 -6.47 -11.44
N SER A 61 8.31 -5.37 -11.32
CA SER A 61 7.83 -4.80 -10.08
C SER A 61 6.41 -4.28 -10.24
N VAL A 62 5.74 -4.04 -9.10
CA VAL A 62 4.40 -3.44 -9.07
C VAL A 62 4.33 -2.31 -8.05
N ASP A 63 3.71 -1.20 -8.43
CA ASP A 63 3.41 -0.10 -7.50
C ASP A 63 2.07 -0.31 -6.80
N ILE A 64 2.06 -1.14 -5.75
CA ILE A 64 0.85 -1.37 -4.94
C ILE A 64 0.34 -0.06 -4.31
N ALA A 65 1.24 0.82 -3.86
CA ALA A 65 0.83 2.07 -3.23
C ALA A 65 0.19 3.02 -4.25
N GLY A 66 0.68 3.04 -5.48
CA GLY A 66 0.06 3.70 -6.63
C GLY A 66 -1.30 3.11 -6.98
N TYR A 67 -1.39 1.78 -7.08
CA TYR A 67 -2.65 1.07 -7.35
C TYR A 67 -3.73 1.41 -6.32
N LEU A 68 -3.41 1.29 -5.02
CA LEU A 68 -4.35 1.63 -3.95
C LEU A 68 -4.72 3.13 -3.93
N ALA A 69 -3.79 4.00 -4.33
CA ALA A 69 -4.06 5.44 -4.41
C ALA A 69 -5.04 5.78 -5.54
N ALA A 70 -5.03 5.02 -6.64
CA ALA A 70 -5.99 5.20 -7.74
C ALA A 70 -7.44 4.95 -7.26
N SER A 71 -7.67 3.91 -6.46
CA SER A 71 -8.98 3.65 -5.82
C SER A 71 -9.43 4.72 -4.81
N LEU A 72 -8.55 5.66 -4.45
CA LEU A 72 -8.79 6.71 -3.45
C LEU A 72 -8.80 8.12 -4.06
N SER A 73 -8.87 8.26 -5.40
CA SER A 73 -8.69 9.54 -6.10
C SER A 73 -9.61 10.67 -5.63
N ASP A 74 -10.82 10.32 -5.17
CA ASP A 74 -11.84 11.29 -4.72
C ASP A 74 -11.71 11.66 -3.23
N ILE A 75 -10.73 11.07 -2.52
CA ILE A 75 -10.49 11.28 -1.10
C ILE A 75 -9.13 11.99 -0.95
N PRO A 76 -9.06 13.12 -0.21
CA PRO A 76 -7.79 13.74 0.12
C PRO A 76 -6.81 12.74 0.72
N LEU A 77 -5.71 12.47 0.00
CA LEU A 77 -4.78 11.39 0.31
C LEU A 77 -3.41 11.94 0.73
N TRP A 78 -2.96 11.55 1.92
CA TRP A 78 -1.54 11.60 2.26
C TRP A 78 -0.89 10.27 1.91
N ARG A 79 0.25 10.32 1.22
CA ARG A 79 1.02 9.12 0.86
C ARG A 79 2.47 9.28 1.27
N SER A 80 2.96 8.33 2.06
CA SER A 80 4.38 8.24 2.37
C SER A 80 5.19 7.96 1.10
N ARG A 81 6.33 8.63 0.96
CA ARG A 81 7.31 8.36 -0.11
C ARG A 81 8.42 7.41 0.34
N ARG A 82 8.33 6.86 1.56
CA ARG A 82 9.37 6.02 2.16
C ARG A 82 9.19 4.56 1.72
N CYS A 83 10.23 3.99 1.13
CA CYS A 83 10.29 2.57 0.82
C CYS A 83 10.86 1.80 2.02
N THR A 84 10.12 0.82 2.54
CA THR A 84 10.58 0.03 3.70
C THR A 84 11.87 -0.74 3.41
N TYR A 85 12.14 -1.07 2.14
CA TYR A 85 13.36 -1.78 1.77
C TYR A 85 14.60 -0.90 1.86
N THR A 86 14.56 0.35 1.36
CA THR A 86 15.73 1.24 1.33
C THR A 86 15.92 2.03 2.62
N ASP A 87 14.85 2.19 3.40
CA ASP A 87 14.86 2.97 4.62
C ASP A 87 15.25 2.10 5.83
N ASP A 88 16.38 2.41 6.46
CA ASP A 88 16.96 1.65 7.57
C ASP A 88 16.20 1.83 8.88
N GLN A 89 15.41 2.90 9.02
CA GLN A 89 14.55 3.14 10.19
C GLN A 89 13.25 2.33 10.16
N LEU A 90 12.97 1.62 9.06
CA LEU A 90 11.76 0.83 8.87
C LEU A 90 12.08 -0.66 8.82
N ASN A 91 11.16 -1.49 9.30
CA ASN A 91 11.27 -2.94 9.20
C ASN A 91 10.91 -3.41 7.79
N SER A 92 11.72 -4.30 7.22
CA SER A 92 11.47 -4.89 5.89
C SER A 92 11.78 -6.37 5.86
N PHE A 93 10.72 -7.18 5.75
CA PHE A 93 10.86 -8.61 5.55
C PHE A 93 11.64 -8.93 4.26
N ARG A 94 11.43 -8.17 3.18
CA ARG A 94 12.12 -8.39 1.90
C ARG A 94 13.63 -8.13 2.02
N ARG A 95 14.05 -7.15 2.82
CA ARG A 95 15.47 -6.79 3.01
C ARG A 95 16.24 -7.86 3.79
N ASN A 96 15.70 -8.32 4.92
CA ASN A 96 16.49 -9.10 5.88
C ASN A 96 15.71 -10.24 6.56
N ARG A 97 14.54 -10.61 6.04
CA ARG A 97 13.66 -11.66 6.61
C ARG A 97 13.32 -11.43 8.09
N THR A 98 13.34 -10.18 8.56
CA THR A 98 13.03 -9.86 9.95
C THR A 98 11.62 -10.31 10.36
N LYS A 99 11.49 -10.75 11.61
CA LYS A 99 10.20 -11.04 12.25
C LYS A 99 9.55 -9.79 12.85
N LEU A 100 10.28 -8.68 12.95
CA LEU A 100 9.77 -7.41 13.46
C LEU A 100 8.67 -6.85 12.55
N ARG A 101 7.73 -6.11 13.16
CA ARG A 101 6.60 -5.48 12.49
C ARG A 101 6.49 -4.03 12.97
N GLN A 102 6.01 -3.19 12.09
CA GLN A 102 5.57 -1.83 12.40
C GLN A 102 4.05 -1.75 12.22
N VAL A 103 3.41 -0.82 12.91
CA VAL A 103 1.95 -0.69 12.95
C VAL A 103 1.55 0.71 12.51
N ALA A 104 0.52 0.80 11.68
CA ALA A 104 -0.20 2.04 11.42
C ALA A 104 -1.46 2.04 12.30
N VAL A 105 -1.67 3.10 13.07
CA VAL A 105 -2.82 3.26 13.97
C VAL A 105 -3.57 4.54 13.62
N ALA A 106 -4.89 4.46 13.68
CA ALA A 106 -5.80 5.60 13.59
C ALA A 106 -6.87 5.42 14.67
N TRP A 107 -7.19 6.49 15.39
CA TRP A 107 -8.21 6.49 16.45
C TRP A 107 -8.94 7.82 16.47
N LEU A 108 -10.15 7.81 17.03
CA LEU A 108 -10.85 9.03 17.40
C LEU A 108 -10.39 9.41 18.81
N PRO A 109 -9.94 10.65 19.05
CA PRO A 109 -9.61 11.09 20.40
C PRO A 109 -10.83 10.96 21.30
N ALA A 110 -10.60 10.62 22.57
CA ALA A 110 -11.64 10.74 23.59
C ALA A 110 -12.01 12.23 23.69
N GLY A 111 -13.32 12.51 23.70
CA GLY A 111 -13.85 13.86 23.90
C GLY A 111 -13.51 14.43 25.27
#